data_AF-A0A8T4JK73-F1
#
_entry.id   AF-A0A8T4JK73-F1
#
_cell.length_a   1.000
_cell.length_b   1.000
_cell.length_c   1.000
_cell.angle_alpha   90.00
_cell.angle_beta   90.00
_cell.angle_gamma   90.00
#
_symmetry.space_group_name_H-M   'P 1'
#
loop_
_entity.id
_entity.type
_entity.pdbx_description
1 polymer ?
#
loop_
_entity_poly.entity_id
_entity_poly.type
_entity_poly.pdbx_seq_one_letter_code
_entity_poly.pdbx_strand_id
1 'polypeptide(L)'
;MMNKKAGEKYLFFWMFLNWILIGSAVVLVVIMFYLVDLNTREVETRILAVKTLDCLVDNGYLVEDVFLDDFDFFSFCNIEKNVFDTRYYVRFKIFKNNEGVENFEWGVKNVRILCGLRTKSELRDDPGCEGVELGVLRENDDNKWRLDILVG
;
A
#
# COMPACT_ATOMS: atom_id res chain seq x y z
N MET A 1 28.73 -47.39 49.13
CA MET A 1 27.42 -46.73 48.94
C MET A 1 27.43 -46.02 47.59
N MET A 2 26.67 -46.53 46.63
CA MET A 2 26.62 -45.98 45.28
C MET A 2 25.91 -44.62 45.30
N ASN A 3 26.54 -43.59 44.73
CA ASN A 3 26.10 -42.20 44.79
C ASN A 3 24.76 -42.02 44.06
N LYS A 4 23.63 -42.13 44.77
CA LYS A 4 22.25 -42.00 44.22
C LYS A 4 21.92 -40.62 43.65
N LYS A 5 22.82 -39.64 43.76
CA LYS A 5 22.64 -38.26 43.25
C LYS A 5 22.93 -38.09 41.75
N ALA A 6 23.40 -39.12 41.05
CA ALA A 6 23.72 -39.03 39.62
C ALA A 6 22.46 -39.02 38.72
N GLY A 7 21.39 -39.71 39.12
CA GLY A 7 20.14 -39.76 38.34
C GLY A 7 19.37 -38.44 38.31
N GLU A 8 19.44 -37.66 39.39
CA GLU A 8 18.79 -36.35 39.50
C GLU A 8 19.37 -35.32 38.51
N LYS A 9 20.69 -35.37 38.27
CA LYS A 9 21.35 -34.47 37.30
C LYS A 9 20.91 -34.73 35.87
N TYR A 10 20.71 -36.00 35.52
CA TYR A 10 20.24 -36.38 34.19
C TYR A 10 18.79 -35.92 33.97
N LEU A 11 17.93 -36.11 34.98
CA LEU A 11 16.54 -35.64 34.96
C LEU A 11 16.45 -34.12 34.79
N PHE A 12 17.29 -33.37 35.51
CA PHE A 12 17.31 -31.91 35.41
C PHE A 12 17.75 -31.42 34.03
N PHE A 13 18.79 -32.03 33.46
CA PHE A 13 19.27 -31.71 32.11
C PHE A 13 18.20 -32.00 31.04
N TRP A 14 17.57 -33.18 31.13
CA TRP A 14 16.49 -33.55 30.21
C TRP A 14 15.31 -32.59 30.29
N MET A 15 14.90 -32.20 31.49
CA MET A 15 13.83 -31.24 31.69
C MET A 15 14.20 -29.88 31.07
N PHE A 16 15.40 -29.38 31.33
CA PHE A 16 15.88 -28.11 30.77
C PHE A 16 15.89 -28.10 29.24
N LEU A 17 16.28 -29.20 28.61
CA LEU A 17 16.26 -29.35 27.16
C LEU A 17 14.83 -29.28 26.58
N ASN A 18 13.85 -29.88 27.26
CA ASN A 18 12.44 -29.77 26.86
C ASN A 18 11.91 -28.33 26.98
N TRP A 19 12.28 -27.61 28.04
CA TRP A 19 11.90 -26.21 28.20
C TRP A 19 12.48 -25.31 27.10
N ILE A 20 13.74 -25.51 26.73
CA ILE A 20 14.35 -24.78 25.61
C ILE A 20 13.63 -25.08 24.30
N LEU A 21 13.30 -26.34 24.05
CA LEU A 21 12.63 -26.75 22.82
C LEU A 21 11.23 -26.14 22.71
N ILE A 22 10.46 -26.16 23.80
CA ILE A 22 9.13 -25.53 23.84
C ILE A 22 9.27 -24.00 23.70
N GLY A 23 10.21 -23.39 24.42
CA GLY A 23 10.45 -21.96 24.36
C GLY A 23 10.84 -21.48 22.96
N SER A 24 11.74 -22.21 22.29
CA SER A 24 12.16 -21.88 20.93
C SER A 24 11.04 -22.06 19.92
N ALA A 25 10.21 -23.10 20.05
CA ALA A 25 9.05 -23.31 19.21
C ALA A 25 8.05 -22.13 19.30
N VAL A 26 7.76 -21.65 20.52
CA VAL A 26 6.87 -20.49 20.72
C VAL A 26 7.48 -19.22 20.12
N VAL A 27 8.77 -18.97 20.35
CA VAL A 27 9.47 -17.80 19.77
C VAL A 27 9.46 -17.85 18.24
N LEU A 28 9.70 -19.02 17.64
CA LEU A 28 9.64 -19.18 16.18
C LEU A 28 8.25 -18.90 15.62
N VAL A 29 7.19 -19.38 16.29
CA VAL A 29 5.81 -19.08 15.87
C VAL A 29 5.51 -17.59 15.95
N VAL A 30 5.94 -16.91 17.02
CA VAL A 30 5.75 -15.46 17.18
C VAL A 30 6.53 -14.68 16.12
N ILE A 31 7.78 -15.07 15.85
CA ILE A 31 8.59 -14.47 14.79
C ILE A 31 7.92 -14.67 13.43
N MET A 32 7.46 -15.88 13.12
CA MET A 32 6.72 -16.12 11.87
C MET A 32 5.46 -15.29 11.78
N PHE A 33 4.71 -15.13 12.88
CA PHE A 33 3.50 -14.31 12.90
C PHE A 33 3.81 -12.84 12.56
N TYR A 34 4.83 -12.24 13.18
CA TYR A 34 5.20 -10.84 12.91
C TYR A 34 5.95 -10.64 11.60
N LEU A 35 6.66 -11.64 11.08
CA LEU A 35 7.28 -11.57 9.75
C LEU A 35 6.25 -11.80 8.62
N VAL A 36 5.13 -12.46 8.93
CA VAL A 36 4.02 -12.74 8.01
C VAL A 36 2.88 -11.71 8.15
N ASP A 37 3.07 -10.62 8.90
CA ASP A 37 2.50 -9.32 8.53
C ASP A 37 3.14 -8.90 7.19
N LEU A 38 2.81 -9.68 6.16
CA LEU A 38 3.03 -9.46 4.76
C LEU A 38 2.62 -8.02 4.49
N ASN A 39 3.33 -7.38 3.56
CA ASN A 39 2.98 -6.10 2.95
C ASN A 39 1.60 -6.14 2.30
N THR A 40 0.56 -6.26 3.10
CA THR A 40 -0.83 -6.07 2.72
C THR A 40 -1.00 -4.64 2.28
N ARG A 41 -0.25 -3.70 2.88
CA ARG A 41 -0.18 -2.31 2.44
C ARG A 41 0.17 -2.17 0.96
N GLU A 42 1.14 -2.91 0.45
CA GLU A 42 1.53 -2.85 -0.96
C GLU A 42 0.41 -3.35 -1.87
N VAL A 43 -0.18 -4.47 -1.49
CA VAL A 43 -1.30 -5.05 -2.25
C VAL A 43 -2.51 -4.12 -2.19
N GLU A 44 -2.78 -3.51 -1.03
CA GLU A 44 -3.88 -2.57 -0.82
C GLU A 44 -3.67 -1.27 -1.59
N THR A 45 -2.50 -0.63 -1.51
CA THR A 45 -2.19 0.60 -2.27
C THR A 45 -2.23 0.34 -3.76
N ARG A 46 -1.75 -0.82 -4.22
CA ARG A 46 -1.84 -1.24 -5.62
C ARG A 46 -3.28 -1.45 -6.07
N ILE A 47 -4.10 -2.17 -5.30
CA ILE A 47 -5.52 -2.35 -5.60
C ILE A 47 -6.24 -1.00 -5.63
N LEU A 48 -5.91 -0.11 -4.70
CA LEU A 48 -6.51 1.22 -4.61
C LEU A 48 -6.09 2.12 -5.79
N ALA A 49 -4.83 2.04 -6.23
CA ALA A 49 -4.35 2.71 -7.43
C ALA A 49 -5.05 2.22 -8.70
N VAL A 50 -5.18 0.90 -8.86
CA VAL A 50 -5.90 0.30 -10.00
C VAL A 50 -7.38 0.67 -9.97
N LYS A 51 -8.05 0.58 -8.81
CA LYS A 51 -9.46 0.97 -8.69
C LYS A 51 -9.68 2.46 -8.98
N THR A 52 -8.75 3.32 -8.55
CA THR A 52 -8.77 4.76 -8.85
C THR A 52 -8.63 5.00 -10.36
N LEU A 53 -7.72 4.27 -11.00
CA LEU A 53 -7.48 4.35 -12.43
C LEU A 53 -8.68 3.86 -13.25
N ASP A 54 -9.22 2.69 -12.93
CA ASP A 54 -10.40 2.09 -13.60
C ASP A 54 -11.65 2.97 -13.43
N CYS A 55 -11.70 3.77 -12.37
CA CYS A 55 -12.76 4.75 -12.17
C CYS A 55 -12.59 5.99 -13.06
N LEU A 56 -11.37 6.53 -13.14
CA LEU A 56 -11.08 7.75 -13.90
C LEU A 56 -10.99 7.50 -15.42
N VAL A 57 -10.75 6.25 -15.82
CA VAL A 57 -10.53 5.86 -17.21
C VAL A 57 -11.51 4.76 -17.60
N ASP A 58 -12.40 5.04 -18.56
CA ASP A 58 -13.27 4.06 -19.17
C ASP A 58 -12.83 3.80 -20.62
N ASN A 59 -12.61 2.52 -20.98
CA ASN A 59 -12.17 2.10 -22.32
C ASN A 59 -10.93 2.85 -22.88
N GLY A 60 -10.03 3.32 -22.00
CA GLY A 60 -8.84 4.10 -22.39
C GLY A 60 -9.06 5.60 -22.54
N TYR A 61 -10.28 6.08 -22.27
CA TYR A 61 -10.66 7.47 -22.29
C TYR A 61 -10.87 8.01 -20.88
N LEU A 62 -10.46 9.26 -20.62
CA LEU A 62 -10.82 9.95 -19.38
C LEU A 62 -12.34 10.21 -19.35
N VAL A 63 -12.97 9.86 -18.23
CA VAL A 63 -14.40 10.14 -18.03
C VAL A 63 -14.64 11.65 -18.01
N GLU A 64 -15.66 12.13 -18.72
CA GLU A 64 -15.97 13.56 -18.83
C GLU A 64 -16.35 14.20 -17.49
N ASP A 65 -16.97 13.43 -16.61
CA ASP A 65 -17.42 13.87 -15.27
C ASP A 65 -16.26 14.38 -14.40
N VAL A 66 -15.03 13.95 -14.66
CA VAL A 66 -13.82 14.39 -13.94
C VAL A 66 -13.52 15.88 -14.16
N PHE A 67 -14.05 16.47 -15.23
CA PHE A 67 -13.86 17.89 -15.56
C PHE A 67 -14.99 18.79 -15.06
N LEU A 68 -15.97 18.25 -14.32
CA LEU A 68 -17.04 19.05 -13.73
C LEU A 68 -16.54 19.76 -12.47
N ASP A 69 -16.90 21.03 -12.29
CA ASP A 69 -16.47 21.86 -11.15
C ASP A 69 -16.86 21.26 -9.78
N ASP A 70 -17.92 20.44 -9.73
CA ASP A 70 -18.45 19.78 -8.52
C ASP A 70 -18.10 18.27 -8.43
N PHE A 71 -17.03 17.83 -9.09
CA PHE A 71 -16.64 16.41 -9.09
C PHE A 71 -16.27 15.89 -7.69
N ASP A 72 -17.10 15.02 -7.11
CA ASP A 72 -16.78 14.28 -5.89
C ASP A 72 -16.26 12.86 -6.23
N PHE A 73 -14.94 12.76 -6.33
CA PHE A 73 -14.18 11.52 -6.56
C PHE A 73 -14.67 10.32 -5.74
N PHE A 74 -15.02 10.52 -4.47
CA PHE A 74 -15.40 9.44 -3.57
C PHE A 74 -16.78 8.88 -3.91
N SER A 75 -17.71 9.78 -4.25
CA SER A 75 -19.05 9.40 -4.66
C SER A 75 -19.03 8.73 -6.04
N PHE A 76 -18.21 9.25 -6.96
CA PHE A 76 -18.09 8.75 -8.32
C PHE A 76 -17.44 7.37 -8.35
N CYS A 77 -16.33 7.18 -7.65
CA CYS A 77 -15.62 5.90 -7.60
C CYS A 77 -16.18 4.90 -6.59
N ASN A 78 -17.25 5.27 -5.88
CA ASN A 78 -17.84 4.49 -4.79
C ASN A 78 -16.75 4.02 -3.80
N ILE A 79 -15.95 4.97 -3.31
CA ILE A 79 -14.90 4.73 -2.31
C ILE A 79 -15.26 5.50 -1.04
N GLU A 80 -15.28 4.81 0.09
CA GLU A 80 -15.55 5.43 1.38
C GLU A 80 -14.41 6.41 1.78
N LYS A 81 -14.78 7.67 2.06
CA LYS A 81 -13.86 8.73 2.51
C LYS A 81 -13.01 8.30 3.73
N ASN A 82 -13.61 7.53 4.63
CA ASN A 82 -13.00 7.01 5.86
C ASN A 82 -11.69 6.22 5.63
N VAL A 83 -11.55 5.59 4.46
CA VAL A 83 -10.35 4.82 4.11
C VAL A 83 -9.13 5.73 4.04
N PHE A 84 -9.27 6.91 3.44
CA PHE A 84 -8.16 7.86 3.23
C PHE A 84 -7.93 8.79 4.41
N ASP A 85 -8.94 9.03 5.25
CA ASP A 85 -8.76 9.93 6.40
C ASP A 85 -7.83 9.36 7.47
N THR A 86 -7.67 8.04 7.51
CA THR A 86 -6.95 7.36 8.60
C THR A 86 -5.62 6.75 8.18
N ARG A 87 -5.50 6.26 6.94
CA ARG A 87 -4.37 5.37 6.57
C ARG A 87 -3.71 5.67 5.24
N TYR A 88 -4.45 6.17 4.25
CA TYR A 88 -3.94 6.31 2.88
C TYR A 88 -3.96 7.76 2.40
N TYR A 89 -3.26 7.99 1.30
CA TYR A 89 -3.18 9.24 0.57
C TYR A 89 -3.37 8.94 -0.91
N VAL A 90 -4.18 9.74 -1.59
CA VAL A 90 -4.34 9.69 -3.05
C VAL A 90 -4.10 11.06 -3.64
N ARG A 91 -3.36 11.07 -4.74
CA ARG A 91 -3.22 12.22 -5.62
C ARG A 91 -3.39 11.75 -7.03
N PHE A 92 -4.14 12.49 -7.83
CA PHE A 92 -4.07 12.35 -9.27
C PHE A 92 -3.94 13.71 -9.94
N LYS A 93 -3.18 13.75 -11.02
CA LYS A 93 -2.90 14.93 -11.83
C LYS A 93 -3.21 14.63 -13.28
N ILE A 94 -3.99 15.51 -13.89
CA ILE A 94 -4.34 15.42 -15.30
C ILE A 94 -3.56 16.51 -16.03
N PHE A 95 -2.77 16.10 -17.01
CA PHE A 95 -2.02 17.00 -17.87
C PHE A 95 -2.57 16.96 -19.29
N LYS A 96 -2.69 18.13 -19.90
CA LYS A 96 -2.99 18.32 -21.32
C LYS A 96 -1.77 18.95 -21.98
N ASN A 97 -1.14 18.27 -22.94
CA ASN A 97 0.07 18.77 -23.61
C ASN A 97 1.20 19.21 -22.65
N ASN A 98 1.33 18.53 -21.51
CA ASN A 98 2.22 18.84 -20.37
C ASN A 98 1.82 20.05 -19.51
N GLU A 99 0.67 20.68 -19.74
CA GLU A 99 0.09 21.68 -18.85
C GLU A 99 -0.87 21.00 -17.87
N GLY A 100 -0.74 21.28 -16.56
CA GLY A 100 -1.61 20.71 -15.54
C GLY A 100 -3.00 21.34 -15.60
N VAL A 101 -4.02 20.53 -15.88
CA VAL A 101 -5.42 20.98 -15.96
C VAL A 101 -6.10 20.79 -14.62
N GLU A 102 -5.99 19.56 -14.07
CA GLU A 102 -6.63 19.20 -12.81
C GLU A 102 -5.62 18.58 -11.84
N ASN A 103 -5.80 18.89 -10.56
CA ASN A 103 -5.02 18.30 -9.48
C ASN A 103 -5.92 18.01 -8.28
N PHE A 104 -6.09 16.75 -7.97
CA PHE A 104 -6.83 16.29 -6.79
C PHE A 104 -5.85 15.68 -5.79
N GLU A 105 -6.03 16.02 -4.51
CA GLU A 105 -5.22 15.48 -3.41
C GLU A 105 -6.12 15.25 -2.20
N TRP A 106 -6.09 14.04 -1.64
CA TRP A 106 -6.80 13.72 -0.40
C TRP A 106 -6.03 12.72 0.47
N GLY A 107 -6.26 12.79 1.79
CA GLY A 107 -5.74 11.84 2.77
C GLY A 107 -4.65 12.40 3.68
N VAL A 108 -3.91 11.50 4.31
CA VAL A 108 -2.98 11.84 5.40
C VAL A 108 -1.71 12.55 4.90
N LYS A 109 -1.45 13.78 5.37
CA LYS A 109 -0.30 14.60 4.94
C LYS A 109 1.07 13.97 5.19
N ASN A 110 1.20 13.14 6.23
CA ASN A 110 2.46 12.47 6.54
C ASN A 110 2.84 11.44 5.47
N VAL A 111 1.84 10.72 4.97
CA VAL A 111 1.99 9.77 3.85
C VAL A 111 2.38 10.50 2.57
N ARG A 112 1.79 11.67 2.31
CA ARG A 112 2.20 12.54 1.19
C ARG A 112 3.69 12.89 1.22
N ILE A 113 4.25 13.20 2.40
CA ILE A 113 5.66 13.55 2.53
C ILE A 113 6.53 12.31 2.27
N LEU A 114 6.16 11.16 2.83
CA LEU A 114 6.85 9.88 2.62
C LEU A 114 6.90 9.48 1.14
N CYS A 115 5.76 9.52 0.44
CA CYS A 115 5.71 9.18 -0.98
C CYS A 115 6.26 10.31 -1.89
N GLY A 116 6.15 11.58 -1.48
CA GLY A 116 6.55 12.73 -2.28
C GLY A 116 8.03 13.10 -2.22
N LEU A 117 8.76 12.64 -1.20
CA LEU A 117 10.21 12.86 -1.06
C LEU A 117 11.06 11.91 -1.92
N ARG A 118 10.45 10.86 -2.47
CA ARG A 118 11.17 9.83 -3.23
C ARG A 118 11.10 10.05 -4.73
N THR A 119 12.17 9.67 -5.41
CA THR A 119 12.19 9.70 -6.87
C THR A 119 11.29 8.60 -7.44
N LYS A 120 10.74 8.80 -8.65
CA LYS A 120 9.80 7.85 -9.30
C LYS A 120 10.35 6.41 -9.41
N SER A 121 11.67 6.24 -9.48
CA SER A 121 12.32 4.92 -9.48
C SER A 121 12.30 4.23 -8.12
N GLU A 122 12.34 4.99 -7.02
CA GLU A 122 12.37 4.48 -5.64
C GLU A 122 10.97 4.23 -5.06
N LEU A 123 9.94 4.78 -5.71
CA LEU A 123 8.54 4.56 -5.36
C LEU A 123 8.10 3.11 -5.65
N ARG A 124 8.61 2.48 -6.73
CA ARG A 124 8.29 1.09 -7.06
C ARG A 124 8.84 0.04 -6.07
N ASP A 125 9.85 0.41 -5.28
CA ASP A 125 10.49 -0.48 -4.31
C ASP A 125 10.01 -0.20 -2.87
N ASP A 126 9.12 0.78 -2.65
CA ASP A 126 8.50 0.99 -1.34
C ASP A 126 7.11 0.34 -1.31
N PRO A 127 6.90 -0.67 -0.44
CA PRO A 127 5.59 -1.30 -0.32
C PRO A 127 4.49 -0.36 0.19
N GLY A 128 4.82 0.86 0.61
CA GLY A 128 3.85 1.85 1.06
C GLY A 128 3.34 2.81 -0.01
N CYS A 129 3.90 2.87 -1.22
CA CYS A 129 3.52 3.90 -2.20
C CYS A 129 3.50 3.33 -3.63
N GLU A 130 2.39 3.50 -4.35
CA GLU A 130 2.25 3.08 -5.74
C GLU A 130 1.98 4.28 -6.65
N GLY A 131 2.78 4.40 -7.72
CA GLY A 131 2.64 5.46 -8.72
C GLY A 131 2.35 4.88 -10.10
N VAL A 132 1.27 5.35 -10.73
CA VAL A 132 0.87 4.91 -12.08
C VAL A 132 0.81 6.13 -13.00
N GLU A 133 1.48 6.03 -14.15
CA GLU A 133 1.44 7.05 -15.21
C GLU A 133 0.89 6.42 -16.47
N LEU A 134 -0.19 6.99 -16.99
CA LEU A 134 -0.83 6.53 -18.21
C LEU A 134 -1.05 7.67 -19.18
N GLY A 135 -0.72 7.40 -20.45
CA GLY A 135 -1.22 8.19 -21.56
C GLY A 135 -2.68 7.79 -21.79
N VAL A 136 -3.57 8.75 -21.67
CA VAL A 136 -5.01 8.57 -21.85
C VAL A 136 -5.47 9.41 -23.03
N LEU A 137 -6.55 8.99 -23.67
CA LEU A 137 -7.19 9.78 -24.73
C LEU A 137 -8.44 10.45 -24.17
N ARG A 138 -8.95 11.45 -24.87
CA ARG A 138 -10.26 12.03 -24.61
C ARG A 138 -11.08 11.90 -25.88
N GLU A 139 -12.35 11.52 -25.72
CA GLU A 139 -13.27 11.41 -26.84
C GLU A 139 -13.41 12.80 -27.49
N ASN A 140 -13.16 12.90 -28.81
CA ASN A 140 -13.11 14.15 -29.58
C ASN A 140 -11.96 15.14 -29.30
N ASP A 141 -10.82 14.70 -28.74
CA ASP A 141 -9.63 15.57 -28.60
C ASP A 141 -8.35 14.87 -29.08
N ASP A 142 -7.66 15.46 -30.06
CA ASP A 142 -6.36 15.00 -30.58
C ASP A 142 -5.18 15.36 -29.65
N ASN A 143 -5.44 16.11 -28.58
CA ASN A 143 -4.41 16.49 -27.61
C ASN A 143 -3.89 15.27 -26.83
N LYS A 144 -2.61 15.33 -26.46
CA LYS A 144 -1.99 14.28 -25.64
C LYS A 144 -2.34 14.51 -24.17
N TRP A 145 -3.18 13.64 -23.61
CA TRP A 145 -3.50 13.65 -22.19
C TRP A 145 -2.61 12.68 -21.42
N ARG A 146 -2.22 13.08 -20.20
CA ARG A 146 -1.48 12.23 -19.27
C ARG A 146 -2.15 12.26 -17.91
N LEU A 147 -2.35 11.08 -17.34
CA LEU A 147 -2.87 10.89 -16.01
C LEU A 147 -1.74 10.33 -15.13
N ASP A 148 -1.36 11.09 -14.11
CA ASP A 148 -0.40 10.67 -13.09
C ASP A 148 -1.16 10.42 -11.79
N ILE A 149 -1.20 9.17 -11.32
CA ILE A 149 -1.83 8.76 -10.06
C ILE A 149 -0.72 8.36 -9.08
N LEU A 150 -0.85 8.82 -7.83
CA LEU A 150 0.00 8.45 -6.72
C LEU A 150 -0.87 8.05 -5.53
N VAL A 151 -0.71 6.83 -5.05
CA VAL A 151 -1.38 6.30 -3.86
C VAL A 151 -0.33 5.90 -2.83
N GLY A 152 -0.58 6.15 -1.55
CA GLY A 152 0.25 5.66 -0.46
C GLY A 152 -0.50 5.51 0.84
#